data_AF-A0A1H0FC74-F1
#
_entry.id   AF-A0A1H0FC74-F1
#
_cell.length_a   1.000
_cell.length_b   1.000
_cell.length_c   1.000
_cell.angle_alpha   90.00
_cell.angle_beta   90.00
_cell.angle_gamma   90.00
#
_symmetry.space_group_name_H-M   'P 1'
#
loop_
_entity.id
_entity.type
_entity.pdbx_description
1 polymer ?
#
loop_
_entity_poly.entity_id
_entity_poly.type
_entity_poly.pdbx_seq_one_letter_code
_entity_poly.pdbx_strand_id
1 'polypeptide(L)'
;MRELLQYLLSNRKVVTIAFLCNLIGSVYGFYWYKEQLAATPLYFWLFVPDSPVSSSLFTIVLAAWLWRKKVSPLLVLIAFVCCLKYGIWCVVVLGMYGVRDGVMVAENWMLVASHAAMAVEVLVYSFLFKLKSKYLWLGATWLLVNDFMDYVYGVHPYLEDEGLLGNVKIFTLCWSVCTIGIAYWVCRRNELSSNKET
;
A
#
# COMPACT_ATOMS: atom_id res chain seq x y z
N MET A 1 -14.27 -21.05 -6.20
CA MET A 1 -13.53 -19.81 -6.54
C MET A 1 -12.39 -19.52 -5.56
N ARG A 2 -12.61 -19.48 -4.23
CA ARG A 2 -11.56 -19.21 -3.22
C ARG A 2 -10.38 -20.19 -3.26
N GLU A 3 -10.65 -21.49 -3.35
CA GLU A 3 -9.59 -22.53 -3.40
C GLU A 3 -8.73 -22.42 -4.67
N LEU A 4 -9.35 -22.16 -5.82
CA LEU A 4 -8.64 -21.91 -7.08
C LEU A 4 -7.69 -20.71 -6.96
N LEU A 5 -8.16 -19.60 -6.36
CA LEU A 5 -7.32 -18.43 -6.10
C LEU A 5 -6.15 -18.77 -5.17
N GLN A 6 -6.40 -19.48 -4.07
CA GLN A 6 -5.32 -19.90 -3.16
C GLN A 6 -4.30 -20.82 -3.85
N TYR A 7 -4.75 -21.74 -4.70
CA TYR A 7 -3.86 -22.60 -5.49
C TYR A 7 -2.97 -21.78 -6.42
N LEU A 8 -3.55 -20.86 -7.21
CA LEU A 8 -2.80 -19.99 -8.13
C LEU A 8 -1.84 -19.06 -7.37
N LEU A 9 -2.29 -18.42 -6.30
CA LEU A 9 -1.50 -17.46 -5.52
C LEU A 9 -0.43 -18.13 -4.65
N SER A 10 -0.58 -19.41 -4.32
CA SER A 10 0.44 -20.17 -3.59
C SER A 10 1.54 -20.73 -4.50
N ASN A 11 1.33 -20.72 -5.83
CA ASN A 11 2.26 -21.20 -6.82
C ASN A 11 3.59 -20.43 -6.72
N ARG A 12 4.69 -21.17 -6.58
CA ARG A 12 6.02 -20.57 -6.37
C ARG A 12 6.41 -19.59 -7.46
N LYS A 13 6.10 -19.86 -8.74
CA LYS A 13 6.42 -18.95 -9.85
C LYS A 13 5.65 -17.63 -9.74
N VAL A 14 4.34 -17.71 -9.43
CA VAL A 14 3.48 -16.52 -9.25
C VAL A 14 3.99 -15.67 -8.10
N VAL A 15 4.27 -16.28 -6.95
CA VAL A 15 4.82 -15.56 -5.79
C VAL A 15 6.20 -14.97 -6.10
N THR A 16 7.08 -15.69 -6.80
CA THR A 16 8.40 -15.16 -7.19
C THR A 16 8.27 -13.95 -8.11
N ILE A 17 7.37 -13.98 -9.09
CA ILE A 17 7.12 -12.83 -9.97
C ILE A 17 6.60 -11.64 -9.16
N ALA A 18 5.58 -11.86 -8.32
CA ALA A 18 5.04 -10.84 -7.42
C ALA A 18 6.14 -10.23 -6.52
N PHE A 19 7.00 -11.08 -5.96
CA PHE A 19 8.13 -10.68 -5.12
C PHE A 19 9.11 -9.79 -5.90
N LEU A 20 9.51 -10.19 -7.11
CA LEU A 20 10.45 -9.42 -7.93
C LEU A 20 9.84 -8.09 -8.36
N CYS A 21 8.57 -8.06 -8.76
CA CYS A 21 7.86 -6.83 -9.11
C CYS A 21 7.82 -5.85 -7.94
N ASN A 22 7.46 -6.32 -6.74
CA ASN A 22 7.45 -5.47 -5.54
C ASN A 22 8.85 -5.00 -5.15
N LEU A 23 9.87 -5.87 -5.24
CA LEU A 23 11.25 -5.51 -4.91
C LEU A 23 11.78 -4.43 -5.87
N ILE A 24 11.60 -4.62 -7.17
CA ILE A 24 12.01 -3.64 -8.19
C ILE A 24 11.24 -2.33 -7.99
N GLY A 25 9.92 -2.41 -7.77
CA GLY A 25 9.08 -1.24 -7.50
C GLY A 25 9.51 -0.49 -6.24
N SER A 26 9.86 -1.20 -5.18
CA SER A 26 10.36 -0.61 -3.92
C SER A 26 11.68 0.13 -4.14
N VAL A 27 12.64 -0.52 -4.81
CA VAL A 27 13.96 0.07 -5.11
C VAL A 27 13.81 1.31 -6.00
N TYR A 28 13.02 1.21 -7.07
CA TYR A 28 12.74 2.35 -7.93
C TYR A 28 12.03 3.48 -7.16
N GLY A 29 11.08 3.13 -6.29
CA GLY A 29 10.38 4.07 -5.43
C GLY A 29 11.34 4.84 -4.52
N PHE A 30 12.25 4.17 -3.81
CA PHE A 30 13.26 4.88 -3.01
C PHE A 30 14.16 5.78 -3.85
N TYR A 31 14.52 5.34 -5.07
CA TYR A 31 15.25 6.18 -6.01
C TYR A 31 14.43 7.42 -6.45
N TRP A 32 13.12 7.27 -6.65
CA TRP A 32 12.22 8.38 -6.99
C TRP A 32 12.19 9.45 -5.87
N TYR A 33 12.17 9.02 -4.61
CA TYR A 33 12.19 9.92 -3.43
C TYR A 33 13.59 10.47 -3.07
N LYS A 34 14.66 10.15 -3.81
CA LYS A 34 16.05 10.46 -3.42
C LYS A 34 16.28 11.95 -3.11
N GLU A 35 15.73 12.85 -3.93
CA GLU A 35 15.93 14.29 -3.76
C GLU A 35 15.13 14.81 -2.56
N GLN A 36 13.90 14.31 -2.36
CA GLN A 36 13.08 14.65 -1.21
C GLN A 36 13.72 14.15 0.10
N LEU A 37 14.28 12.94 0.12
CA LEU A 37 15.00 12.40 1.26
C LEU A 37 16.27 13.21 1.57
N ALA A 38 17.02 13.61 0.55
CA ALA A 38 18.21 14.45 0.72
C ALA A 38 17.87 15.84 1.30
N ALA A 39 16.69 16.38 0.97
CA ALA A 39 16.20 17.65 1.50
C ALA A 39 15.50 17.53 2.87
N THR A 40 15.22 16.32 3.35
CA THR A 40 14.44 16.09 4.58
C THR A 40 15.34 15.63 5.74
N PRO A 41 15.17 16.16 6.97
CA PRO A 41 15.86 15.66 8.15
C PRO A 41 15.68 14.15 8.38
N LEU A 42 16.75 13.46 8.81
CA LEU A 42 16.80 11.99 8.94
C LEU A 42 15.64 11.40 9.77
N TYR A 43 15.20 12.09 10.82
CA TYR A 43 14.13 11.59 11.70
C TYR A 43 12.75 11.55 11.04
N PHE A 44 12.56 12.25 9.91
CA PHE A 44 11.33 12.17 9.11
C PHE A 44 11.41 11.13 7.99
N TRP A 45 12.57 10.55 7.70
CA TRP A 45 12.74 9.60 6.58
C TRP A 45 11.83 8.38 6.66
N LEU A 46 11.37 8.03 7.87
CA LEU A 46 10.44 6.93 8.05
C LEU A 46 9.03 7.22 7.47
N PHE A 47 8.66 8.50 7.34
CA PHE A 47 7.33 8.95 6.91
C PHE A 47 7.31 9.56 5.51
N VAL A 48 8.46 9.77 4.89
CA VAL A 48 8.55 10.37 3.55
C VAL A 48 8.25 9.38 2.41
N PRO A 49 8.92 8.20 2.34
CA PRO A 49 8.75 7.29 1.23
C PRO A 49 7.55 6.34 1.47
N ASP A 50 6.35 6.89 1.32
CA ASP A 50 5.05 6.22 1.50
C ASP A 50 4.93 4.86 0.78
N SER A 51 4.79 4.88 -0.55
CA SER A 51 4.62 3.67 -1.36
C SER A 51 5.87 2.78 -1.43
N PRO A 52 7.12 3.30 -1.38
CA PRO A 52 8.31 2.44 -1.25
C PRO A 52 8.34 1.63 0.06
N VAL A 53 7.99 2.23 1.21
CA VAL A 53 7.90 1.50 2.49
C VAL A 53 6.80 0.45 2.42
N SER A 54 5.65 0.80 1.83
CA SER A 54 4.50 -0.09 1.69
C SER A 54 4.82 -1.34 0.86
N SER A 55 5.35 -1.14 -0.35
CA SER A 55 5.76 -2.23 -1.25
C SER A 55 6.93 -3.04 -0.67
N SER A 56 7.82 -2.44 0.12
CA SER A 56 8.87 -3.16 0.85
C SER A 56 8.29 -4.10 1.90
N LEU A 57 7.28 -3.65 2.67
CA LEU A 57 6.59 -4.52 3.64
C LEU A 57 5.94 -5.71 2.94
N PHE A 58 5.29 -5.49 1.79
CA PHE A 58 4.70 -6.58 1.03
C PHE A 58 5.75 -7.50 0.38
N THR A 59 6.89 -6.96 -0.05
CA THR A 59 8.06 -7.74 -0.49
C THR A 59 8.51 -8.70 0.61
N ILE A 60 8.59 -8.23 1.86
CA ILE A 60 8.95 -9.07 3.02
C ILE A 60 7.89 -10.15 3.28
N VAL A 61 6.59 -9.83 3.12
CA VAL A 61 5.49 -10.82 3.19
C VAL A 61 5.71 -11.95 2.18
N LEU A 62 5.99 -11.60 0.92
CA LEU A 62 6.19 -12.58 -0.14
C LEU A 62 7.48 -13.39 0.07
N ALA A 63 8.57 -12.75 0.52
CA ALA A 63 9.83 -13.42 0.85
C ALA A 63 9.64 -14.45 1.99
N ALA A 64 8.96 -14.06 3.07
CA ALA A 64 8.65 -14.95 4.18
C ALA A 64 7.79 -16.14 3.72
N TRP A 65 6.84 -15.90 2.83
CA TRP A 65 6.04 -16.97 2.22
C TRP A 65 6.86 -17.91 1.33
N LEU A 66 7.77 -17.39 0.50
CA LEU A 66 8.66 -18.19 -0.35
C LEU A 66 9.58 -19.09 0.46
N TRP A 67 10.09 -18.60 1.60
CA TRP A 67 11.02 -19.34 2.44
C TRP A 67 10.30 -20.38 3.32
N ARG A 68 9.32 -19.96 4.13
CA ARG A 68 8.77 -20.80 5.21
C ARG A 68 7.30 -21.14 5.04
N LYS A 69 6.63 -20.64 3.98
CA LYS A 69 5.18 -20.77 3.79
C LYS A 69 4.38 -20.34 5.02
N LYS A 70 4.94 -19.41 5.81
CA LYS A 70 4.37 -18.87 7.04
C LYS A 70 4.74 -17.40 7.12
N VAL A 71 3.72 -16.56 7.31
CA VAL A 71 3.87 -15.12 7.45
C VAL A 71 3.11 -14.65 8.68
N SER A 72 3.66 -13.67 9.40
CA SER A 72 2.99 -13.06 10.54
C SER A 72 1.72 -12.33 10.10
N PRO A 73 0.54 -12.61 10.69
CA PRO A 73 -0.69 -11.87 10.39
C PRO A 73 -0.60 -10.37 10.65
N LEU A 74 0.27 -9.96 11.58
CA LEU A 74 0.56 -8.54 11.83
C LEU A 74 1.24 -7.90 10.62
N LEU A 75 2.31 -8.52 10.12
CA LEU A 75 3.06 -8.01 8.97
C LEU A 75 2.18 -7.95 7.72
N VAL A 76 1.39 -9.00 7.47
CA VAL A 76 0.42 -9.03 6.35
C VAL A 76 -0.56 -7.88 6.47
N LEU A 77 -1.10 -7.62 7.66
CA LEU A 77 -2.10 -6.58 7.86
C LEU A 77 -1.52 -5.18 7.66
N ILE A 78 -0.33 -4.89 8.20
CA ILE A 78 0.31 -3.58 8.01
C ILE A 78 0.62 -3.38 6.52
N ALA A 79 1.23 -4.38 5.85
CA ALA A 79 1.51 -4.30 4.42
C ALA A 79 0.23 -4.08 3.60
N PHE A 80 -0.84 -4.82 3.92
CA PHE A 80 -2.14 -4.67 3.27
C PHE A 80 -2.70 -3.25 3.39
N VAL A 81 -2.73 -2.71 4.61
CA VAL A 81 -3.30 -1.39 4.89
C VAL A 81 -2.49 -0.30 4.17
N CYS A 82 -1.16 -0.36 4.22
CA CYS A 82 -0.31 0.64 3.57
C CYS A 82 -0.40 0.55 2.03
N CYS A 83 -0.23 -0.63 1.44
CA CYS A 83 -0.35 -0.80 -0.02
C CYS A 83 -1.73 -0.39 -0.55
N LEU A 84 -2.80 -0.69 0.18
CA LEU A 84 -4.15 -0.28 -0.22
C LEU A 84 -4.33 1.24 -0.13
N LYS A 85 -3.87 1.86 0.96
CA LYS A 85 -3.90 3.32 1.14
C LYS A 85 -3.17 4.00 -0.01
N TYR A 86 -1.85 3.77 -0.12
CA TYR A 86 -1.00 4.55 -1.01
C TYR A 86 -1.16 4.16 -2.48
N GLY A 87 -1.57 2.92 -2.75
CA GLY A 87 -1.88 2.47 -4.10
C GLY A 87 -3.06 3.24 -4.70
N ILE A 88 -4.20 3.22 -4.02
CA ILE A 88 -5.38 3.96 -4.49
C ILE A 88 -5.18 5.48 -4.37
N TRP A 89 -4.50 5.94 -3.32
CA TRP A 89 -4.23 7.36 -3.16
C TRP A 89 -3.48 7.94 -4.36
N CYS A 90 -2.38 7.30 -4.78
CA CYS A 90 -1.58 7.73 -5.92
C CYS A 90 -2.39 7.77 -7.22
N VAL A 91 -3.19 6.72 -7.47
CA VAL A 91 -4.07 6.65 -8.65
C VAL A 91 -5.07 7.81 -8.69
N VAL A 92 -5.68 8.14 -7.55
CA VAL A 92 -6.68 9.21 -7.49
C VAL A 92 -6.02 10.58 -7.61
N VAL A 93 -4.91 10.82 -6.89
CA VAL A 93 -4.22 12.12 -6.91
C VAL A 93 -3.66 12.44 -8.29
N LEU A 94 -2.99 11.48 -8.94
CA LEU A 94 -2.53 11.65 -10.32
C LEU A 94 -3.70 11.80 -11.30
N GLY A 95 -4.82 11.10 -11.05
CA GLY A 95 -6.05 11.28 -11.82
C GLY A 95 -6.64 12.70 -11.69
N MET A 96 -6.58 13.30 -10.50
CA MET A 96 -6.99 14.69 -10.29
C MET A 96 -6.13 15.67 -11.09
N TYR A 97 -4.81 15.46 -11.13
CA TYR A 97 -3.91 16.25 -11.98
C TYR A 97 -4.25 16.08 -13.45
N GLY A 98 -4.40 14.84 -13.93
CA GLY A 98 -4.75 14.58 -15.32
C GLY A 98 -6.06 15.22 -15.77
N VAL A 99 -7.06 15.30 -14.89
CA VAL A 99 -8.34 15.98 -15.16
C VAL A 99 -8.20 17.50 -15.16
N ARG A 100 -7.40 18.07 -14.24
CA ARG A 100 -7.25 19.52 -14.10
C ARG A 100 -6.31 20.12 -15.12
N ASP A 101 -5.13 19.52 -15.30
CA ASP A 101 -4.03 20.06 -16.10
C ASP A 101 -4.07 19.55 -17.54
N GLY A 102 -4.85 18.50 -17.80
CA GLY A 102 -5.07 17.94 -19.14
C GLY A 102 -3.86 17.19 -19.72
N VAL A 103 -2.78 17.04 -18.96
CA VAL A 103 -1.53 16.39 -19.41
C VAL A 103 -1.07 15.38 -18.36
N MET A 104 -0.77 14.17 -18.81
CA MET A 104 -0.16 13.11 -18.00
C MET A 104 1.06 12.58 -18.74
N VAL A 105 2.24 12.82 -18.18
CA VAL A 105 3.49 12.30 -18.76
C VAL A 105 3.58 10.78 -18.58
N ALA A 106 4.52 10.15 -19.31
CA ALA A 106 4.69 8.69 -19.26
C ALA A 106 4.97 8.17 -17.83
N GLU A 107 5.68 8.95 -17.02
CA GLU A 107 5.95 8.66 -15.62
C GLU A 107 4.66 8.59 -14.80
N ASN A 108 3.74 9.54 -14.96
CA ASN A 108 2.46 9.56 -14.24
C ASN A 108 1.62 8.32 -14.58
N TRP A 109 1.58 7.91 -15.86
CA TRP A 109 0.90 6.68 -16.26
C TRP A 109 1.54 5.42 -15.68
N MET A 110 2.87 5.36 -15.63
CA MET A 110 3.59 4.26 -14.99
C MET A 110 3.30 4.23 -13.48
N LEU A 111 3.24 5.38 -12.80
CA LEU A 111 2.87 5.48 -11.39
C LEU A 111 1.43 5.01 -11.16
N VAL A 112 0.47 5.48 -11.95
CA VAL A 112 -0.93 5.03 -11.89
C VAL A 112 -1.03 3.51 -12.06
N ALA A 113 -0.40 2.95 -13.10
CA ALA A 113 -0.48 1.51 -13.37
C ALA A 113 0.16 0.66 -12.26
N SER A 114 1.36 1.05 -11.80
CA SER A 114 2.09 0.33 -10.74
C SER A 114 1.38 0.41 -9.38
N HIS A 115 0.81 1.57 -9.03
CA HIS A 115 0.08 1.76 -7.77
C HIS A 115 -1.30 1.09 -7.78
N ALA A 116 -1.98 1.08 -8.92
CA ALA A 116 -3.19 0.28 -9.11
C ALA A 116 -2.89 -1.21 -8.92
N ALA A 117 -1.82 -1.71 -9.53
CA ALA A 117 -1.37 -3.09 -9.35
C ALA A 117 -1.05 -3.40 -7.87
N MET A 118 -0.36 -2.49 -7.16
CA MET A 118 -0.07 -2.63 -5.73
C MET A 118 -1.34 -2.75 -4.87
N ALA A 119 -2.35 -1.92 -5.11
CA ALA A 119 -3.62 -1.98 -4.37
C ALA A 119 -4.41 -3.27 -4.67
N VAL A 120 -4.49 -3.65 -5.95
CA VAL A 120 -5.17 -4.88 -6.39
C VAL A 120 -4.46 -6.12 -5.83
N GLU A 121 -3.14 -6.13 -5.84
CA GLU A 121 -2.34 -7.25 -5.38
C GLU A 121 -2.64 -7.61 -3.92
N VAL A 122 -2.64 -6.64 -3.01
CA VAL A 122 -2.93 -6.93 -1.59
C VAL A 122 -4.38 -7.37 -1.37
N LEU A 123 -5.34 -6.86 -2.16
CA LEU A 123 -6.72 -7.35 -2.16
C LEU A 123 -6.81 -8.81 -2.62
N VAL A 124 -6.09 -9.19 -3.67
CA VAL A 124 -6.06 -10.56 -4.19
C VAL A 124 -5.32 -11.50 -3.22
N TYR A 125 -4.18 -11.09 -2.67
CA TYR A 125 -3.45 -11.90 -1.69
C TYR A 125 -4.14 -11.99 -0.32
N SER A 126 -5.14 -11.16 -0.04
CA SER A 126 -6.01 -11.32 1.14
C SER A 126 -6.86 -12.60 1.14
N PHE A 127 -6.90 -13.32 0.01
CA PHE A 127 -7.50 -14.65 -0.09
C PHE A 127 -6.52 -15.78 0.31
N LEU A 128 -5.21 -15.52 0.22
CA LEU A 128 -4.16 -16.46 0.59
C LEU A 128 -3.66 -16.25 2.02
N PHE A 129 -3.38 -15.01 2.39
CA PHE A 129 -2.86 -14.67 3.71
C PHE A 129 -3.96 -14.40 4.73
N LYS A 130 -3.67 -14.66 6.00
CA LYS A 130 -4.61 -14.45 7.11
C LYS A 130 -4.42 -13.05 7.70
N LEU A 131 -5.44 -12.21 7.58
CA LEU A 131 -5.53 -10.92 8.26
C LEU A 131 -6.35 -11.06 9.54
N LYS A 132 -5.89 -10.46 10.65
CA LYS A 132 -6.55 -10.56 11.96
C LYS A 132 -6.93 -9.17 12.48
N SER A 133 -8.19 -9.01 12.88
CA SER A 133 -8.75 -7.74 13.36
C SER A 133 -8.02 -7.20 14.59
N LYS A 134 -7.51 -8.07 15.46
CA LYS A 134 -6.74 -7.68 16.67
C LYS A 134 -5.50 -6.82 16.39
N TYR A 135 -4.98 -6.82 15.16
CA TYR A 135 -3.83 -6.00 14.76
C TYR A 135 -4.23 -4.74 13.99
N LEU A 136 -5.53 -4.55 13.68
CA LEU A 136 -6.00 -3.45 12.84
C LEU A 136 -5.70 -2.09 13.44
N TRP A 137 -5.76 -1.96 14.77
CA TRP A 137 -5.45 -0.72 15.45
C TRP A 137 -4.01 -0.24 15.18
N LEU A 138 -3.04 -1.16 15.01
CA LEU A 138 -1.66 -0.80 14.65
C LEU A 138 -1.58 -0.22 13.24
N GLY A 139 -2.24 -0.87 12.26
CA GLY A 139 -2.30 -0.37 10.89
C GLY A 139 -3.04 0.97 10.79
N ALA A 140 -4.14 1.12 11.52
CA ALA A 140 -4.89 2.38 11.60
C ALA A 140 -4.05 3.51 12.23
N THR A 141 -3.37 3.22 13.35
CA THR A 141 -2.50 4.20 14.00
C THR A 141 -1.37 4.62 13.06
N TRP A 142 -0.75 3.67 12.37
CA TRP A 142 0.28 3.96 11.38
C TRP A 142 -0.21 4.91 10.28
N LEU A 143 -1.37 4.63 9.67
CA LEU A 143 -1.93 5.50 8.64
C LEU A 143 -2.24 6.91 9.15
N LEU A 144 -2.87 7.02 10.32
CA LEU A 144 -3.24 8.31 10.88
C LEU A 144 -2.02 9.13 11.30
N VAL A 145 -0.96 8.47 11.78
CA VAL A 145 0.31 9.13 12.05
C VAL A 145 0.95 9.61 10.75
N ASN A 146 0.96 8.81 9.67
CA ASN A 146 1.48 9.28 8.38
C ASN A 146 0.69 10.48 7.85
N ASP A 147 -0.64 10.42 7.83
CA ASP A 147 -1.48 11.56 7.42
C ASP A 147 -1.17 12.82 8.28
N PHE A 148 -0.91 12.65 9.57
CA PHE A 148 -0.51 13.75 10.45
C PHE A 148 0.88 14.30 10.07
N MET A 149 1.86 13.44 9.83
CA MET A 149 3.20 13.87 9.40
C MET A 149 3.12 14.60 8.05
N ASP A 150 2.42 14.04 7.08
CA ASP A 150 2.24 14.59 5.75
C ASP A 150 1.70 16.01 5.75
N TYR A 151 0.61 16.24 6.49
CA TYR A 151 -0.16 17.48 6.34
C TYR A 151 -0.02 18.47 7.50
N VAL A 152 0.54 18.05 8.63
CA VAL A 152 0.90 18.94 9.75
C VAL A 152 2.38 19.30 9.72
N TYR A 153 3.27 18.35 9.42
CA TYR A 153 4.72 18.62 9.28
C TYR A 153 5.16 18.85 7.83
N GLY A 154 4.28 18.67 6.85
CA GLY A 154 4.55 19.01 5.46
C GLY A 154 5.51 18.04 4.77
N VAL A 155 5.58 16.79 5.23
CA VAL A 155 6.48 15.75 4.65
C VAL A 155 5.78 14.86 3.61
N HIS A 156 4.61 15.29 3.11
CA HIS A 156 3.85 14.57 2.10
C HIS A 156 4.67 14.35 0.81
N PRO A 157 4.32 13.34 -0.01
CA PRO A 157 4.92 13.15 -1.33
C PRO A 157 4.80 14.39 -2.21
N TYR A 158 5.71 14.54 -3.18
CA TYR A 158 5.65 15.60 -4.17
C TYR A 158 4.27 15.68 -4.85
N LEU A 159 3.73 16.89 -4.93
CA LEU A 159 2.47 17.20 -5.62
C LEU A 159 2.78 18.06 -6.84
N GLU A 160 2.33 17.63 -8.02
CA GLU A 160 2.56 18.35 -9.28
C GLU A 160 1.83 19.70 -9.33
N ASP A 161 0.67 19.79 -8.66
CA ASP A 161 -0.12 21.02 -8.53
C ASP A 161 -0.51 21.28 -7.07
N GLU A 162 0.20 22.21 -6.44
CA GLU A 162 -0.11 22.66 -5.07
C GLU A 162 -1.51 23.29 -4.94
N GLY A 163 -2.09 23.77 -6.03
CA GLY A 163 -3.45 24.30 -6.09
C GLY A 163 -4.53 23.23 -5.82
N LEU A 164 -4.16 21.95 -5.77
CA LEU A 164 -5.04 20.85 -5.37
C LEU A 164 -4.79 20.36 -3.93
N LEU A 165 -3.83 20.93 -3.21
CA LEU A 165 -3.44 20.47 -1.86
C LEU A 165 -4.63 20.35 -0.91
N GLY A 166 -5.57 21.30 -0.93
CA GLY A 166 -6.79 21.25 -0.11
C GLY A 166 -7.66 20.03 -0.42
N ASN A 167 -7.84 19.71 -1.71
CA ASN A 167 -8.61 18.55 -2.14
C ASN A 167 -7.89 17.25 -1.79
N VAL A 168 -6.57 17.21 -1.99
CA VAL A 168 -5.72 16.06 -1.65
C VAL A 168 -5.75 15.79 -0.15
N LYS A 169 -5.69 16.82 0.71
CA LYS A 169 -5.83 16.69 2.18
C LYS A 169 -7.15 16.05 2.58
N ILE A 170 -8.27 16.57 2.07
CA ILE A 170 -9.61 16.05 2.38
C ILE A 170 -9.74 14.61 1.89
N PHE A 171 -9.35 14.34 0.65
CA PHE A 171 -9.37 13.01 0.07
C PHE A 171 -8.53 12.02 0.88
N THR A 172 -7.32 12.41 1.28
CA THR A 172 -6.41 11.59 2.10
C THR A 172 -7.10 11.10 3.37
N LEU A 173 -7.70 12.02 4.14
CA LEU A 173 -8.34 11.70 5.42
C LEU A 173 -9.56 10.78 5.22
N CYS A 174 -10.42 11.12 4.25
CA CYS A 174 -11.56 10.27 3.89
C CYS A 174 -11.11 8.87 3.46
N TRP A 175 -10.03 8.81 2.66
CA TRP A 175 -9.50 7.56 2.15
C TRP A 175 -8.83 6.71 3.24
N SER A 176 -8.22 7.32 4.27
CA SER A 176 -7.75 6.60 5.46
C SER A 176 -8.90 5.88 6.17
N VAL A 177 -10.03 6.56 6.37
CA VAL A 177 -11.22 5.96 6.98
C VAL A 177 -11.74 4.80 6.12
N CYS A 178 -11.85 4.99 4.81
CA CYS A 178 -12.25 3.94 3.87
C CYS A 178 -11.28 2.74 3.90
N THR A 179 -9.97 2.98 3.92
CA THR A 179 -8.94 1.93 3.96
C THR A 179 -9.05 1.11 5.23
N ILE A 180 -9.23 1.75 6.39
CA ILE A 180 -9.45 1.07 7.67
C ILE A 180 -10.74 0.24 7.64
N GLY A 181 -11.82 0.80 7.07
CA GLY A 181 -13.10 0.09 6.90
C GLY A 181 -12.98 -1.15 6.01
N ILE A 182 -12.28 -1.04 4.87
CA ILE A 182 -12.01 -2.17 3.97
C ILE A 182 -11.15 -3.23 4.68
N ALA A 183 -10.08 -2.82 5.37
CA ALA A 183 -9.22 -3.73 6.12
C ALA A 183 -9.99 -4.47 7.23
N TYR A 184 -10.88 -3.77 7.94
CA TYR A 184 -11.78 -4.39 8.92
C TYR A 184 -12.68 -5.44 8.27
N TRP A 185 -13.35 -5.10 7.16
CA TRP A 185 -14.20 -6.04 6.44
C TRP A 185 -13.44 -7.28 5.97
N VAL A 186 -12.23 -7.10 5.42
CA VAL A 186 -11.35 -8.20 5.00
C VAL A 186 -10.96 -9.08 6.19
N CYS A 187 -10.59 -8.49 7.34
CA CYS A 187 -10.28 -9.23 8.57
C CYS A 187 -11.47 -10.08 9.04
N ARG A 188 -12.67 -9.50 9.08
CA ARG A 188 -13.89 -10.23 9.50
C ARG A 188 -14.21 -11.39 8.57
N ARG A 189 -14.09 -11.18 7.25
CA ARG A 189 -14.24 -12.24 6.25
C ARG A 189 -13.24 -13.38 6.46
N ASN A 190 -11.98 -13.04 6.74
CA ASN A 190 -10.90 -14.00 7.00
C ASN A 190 -11.16 -14.84 8.26
N GLU A 191 -11.55 -14.20 9.36
CA GLU A 191 -11.86 -14.84 10.64
C GLU A 191 -13.05 -15.79 10.53
N LEU A 192 -14.14 -15.35 9.88
CA LEU A 192 -15.33 -16.18 9.65
C LEU A 192 -15.02 -17.41 8.80
N SER A 193 -14.13 -17.29 7.80
CA SER A 193 -13.73 -18.44 6.99
C SER A 193 -12.91 -19.46 7.78
N SER A 194 -12.07 -19.01 8.72
CA SER A 194 -11.25 -19.90 9.53
C SER A 194 -12.06 -20.69 10.56
N ASN A 195 -13.16 -20.12 11.07
CA ASN A 195 -14.02 -20.78 12.05
C ASN A 195 -14.92 -21.86 11.43
N LYS A 196 -15.11 -21.85 10.10
CA LYS A 196 -15.85 -22.90 9.38
C LYS A 196 -15.01 -24.13 9.04
N GLU A 197 -13.68 -23.99 9.10
CA GLU A 197 -12.70 -25.05 8.79
C GLU A 197 -12.25 -25.81 10.06
N THR A 198 -12.73 -25.40 11.25
CA THR A 198 -12.47 -26.01 12.57
C THR A 198 -13.74 -26.61 13.15
#